data_AF-A0A553Z5A4-F1
#
_entry.id   AF-A0A553Z5A4-F1
#
_cell.length_a   1.000
_cell.length_b   1.000
_cell.length_c   1.000
_cell.angle_alpha   90.00
_cell.angle_beta   90.00
_cell.angle_gamma   90.00
#
_symmetry.space_group_name_H-M   'P 1'
#
loop_
_entity.id
_entity.type
_entity.pdbx_description
1 polymer ?
#
loop_
_entity_poly.entity_id
_entity_poly.type
_entity_poly.pdbx_seq_one_letter_code
_entity_poly.pdbx_strand_id
1 'polypeptide(L)'
;MNDVSDADDECELAAVVVALKAAEERVAAALRTYLARDPVTGRPPHGRIGRAAQITGWGEQRVKETVTPALAERRRAKRAATEATPR
;
A
#
# COMPACT_ATOMS: atom_id res chain seq x y z
N MET A 1 37.60 -13.05 5.74
CA MET A 1 36.82 -13.82 6.72
C MET A 1 35.61 -13.02 7.25
N ASN A 2 35.11 -12.05 6.47
CA ASN A 2 33.94 -11.23 6.80
C ASN A 2 32.70 -11.57 5.93
N ASP A 3 32.87 -12.21 4.77
CA ASP A 3 31.78 -12.44 3.80
C ASP A 3 30.66 -13.38 4.28
N VAL A 4 30.94 -14.27 5.23
CA VAL A 4 29.92 -15.22 5.74
C VAL A 4 28.92 -14.50 6.66
N SER A 5 29.35 -13.48 7.41
CA SER A 5 28.47 -12.69 8.28
C SER A 5 27.54 -11.79 7.48
N ASP A 6 28.07 -11.13 6.44
CA ASP A 6 27.26 -10.22 5.60
C ASP A 6 26.16 -10.99 4.84
N ALA A 7 26.46 -12.21 4.36
CA ALA A 7 25.48 -13.04 3.67
C ALA A 7 24.34 -13.54 4.59
N ASP A 8 24.66 -13.84 5.86
CA ASP A 8 23.67 -14.23 6.86
C ASP A 8 22.78 -13.04 7.25
N ASP A 9 23.36 -11.84 7.42
CA ASP A 9 22.63 -10.59 7.69
C ASP A 9 21.69 -10.21 6.52
N GLU A 10 22.16 -10.34 5.28
CA GLU A 10 21.34 -10.12 4.09
C GLU A 10 20.16 -11.11 3.99
N CYS A 11 20.39 -12.38 4.33
CA CYS A 11 19.33 -13.40 4.37
C CYS A 11 18.29 -13.09 5.45
N GLU A 12 18.73 -12.69 6.65
CA GLU A 12 17.84 -12.28 7.73
C GLU A 12 17.01 -11.06 7.33
N LEU A 13 17.64 -10.04 6.76
CA LEU A 13 16.97 -8.84 6.26
C LEU A 13 15.92 -9.20 5.19
N ALA A 14 16.26 -10.08 4.24
CA ALA A 14 15.34 -10.52 3.22
C ALA A 14 14.10 -11.21 3.84
N ALA A 15 14.29 -12.06 4.85
CA ALA A 15 13.19 -12.71 5.55
C ALA A 15 12.30 -11.70 6.29
N VAL A 16 12.89 -10.70 6.95
CA VAL A 16 12.15 -9.61 7.62
C VAL A 16 11.34 -8.80 6.60
N VAL A 17 11.91 -8.48 5.44
CA VAL A 17 11.21 -7.77 4.37
C VAL A 17 10.03 -8.59 3.84
N VAL A 18 10.19 -9.89 3.67
CA VAL A 18 9.10 -10.79 3.26
C VAL A 18 7.98 -10.80 4.30
N ALA A 19 8.32 -10.93 5.58
CA ALA A 19 7.36 -10.90 6.67
C ALA A 19 6.61 -9.56 6.76
N LEU A 20 7.32 -8.45 6.57
CA LEU A 20 6.73 -7.10 6.54
C LEU A 20 5.74 -6.98 5.38
N LYS A 21 6.12 -7.39 4.16
CA LYS A 21 5.21 -7.35 2.99
C LYS A 21 3.95 -8.18 3.22
N ALA A 22 4.06 -9.36 3.84
CA ALA A 22 2.92 -10.18 4.19
C ALA A 22 2.02 -9.51 5.25
N ALA A 23 2.60 -8.81 6.22
CA ALA A 23 1.86 -8.02 7.18
C ALA A 23 1.12 -6.84 6.52
N GLU A 24 1.79 -6.12 5.61
CA GLU A 24 1.18 -5.03 4.85
C GLU A 24 0.00 -5.50 3.99
N GLU A 25 0.10 -6.66 3.34
CA GLU A 25 -1.03 -7.21 2.57
C GLU A 25 -2.22 -7.58 3.46
N ARG A 26 -1.97 -8.11 4.67
CA ARG A 26 -3.05 -8.37 5.65
C ARG A 26 -3.76 -7.07 6.07
N VAL A 27 -3.00 -6.01 6.32
CA VAL A 27 -3.57 -4.68 6.61
C VAL A 27 -4.35 -4.15 5.40
N ALA A 28 -3.82 -4.30 4.19
CA ALA A 28 -4.50 -3.90 2.97
C ALA A 28 -5.84 -4.63 2.78
N ALA A 29 -5.88 -5.95 3.00
CA ALA A 29 -7.12 -6.73 2.94
C ALA A 29 -8.15 -6.27 4.00
N ALA A 30 -7.69 -6.01 5.23
CA ALA A 30 -8.55 -5.46 6.28
C ALA A 30 -9.11 -4.08 5.92
N LEU A 31 -8.29 -3.20 5.32
CA LEU A 31 -8.72 -1.88 4.85
C LEU A 31 -9.77 -1.96 3.74
N ARG A 32 -9.61 -2.88 2.78
CA ARG A 32 -10.61 -3.10 1.72
C ARG A 32 -11.97 -3.48 2.31
N THR A 33 -11.98 -4.28 3.38
CA THR A 33 -13.20 -4.67 4.09
C THR A 33 -13.77 -3.50 4.91
N TYR A 34 -12.93 -2.82 5.69
CA TYR A 34 -13.34 -1.72 6.57
C TYR A 34 -13.89 -0.50 5.80
N LEU A 35 -13.33 -0.24 4.62
CA LEU A 35 -13.71 0.84 3.71
C LEU A 35 -14.56 0.37 2.53
N ALA A 36 -15.07 -0.87 2.59
CA ALA A 36 -15.98 -1.39 1.58
C ALA A 36 -17.16 -0.44 1.41
N ARG A 37 -17.55 -0.22 0.15
CA ARG A 37 -18.68 0.63 -0.19
C ARG A 37 -19.95 0.05 0.42
N ASP A 38 -20.83 0.94 0.87
CA ASP A 38 -22.16 0.57 1.30
C ASP A 38 -22.89 -0.13 0.13
N PRO A 39 -23.46 -1.33 0.34
CA PRO A 39 -24.02 -2.13 -0.74
C PRO A 39 -25.31 -1.53 -1.33
N VAL A 40 -25.98 -0.62 -0.61
CA VAL A 40 -27.23 0.02 -1.03
C VAL A 40 -26.94 1.29 -1.84
N THR A 41 -25.98 2.09 -1.41
CA THR A 41 -25.67 3.41 -2.00
C THR A 41 -24.42 3.40 -2.88
N GLY A 42 -23.61 2.34 -2.82
CA GLY A 42 -22.34 2.23 -3.55
C GLY A 42 -21.28 3.25 -3.12
N ARG A 43 -21.52 4.03 -2.06
CA ARG A 43 -20.61 5.08 -1.58
C ARG A 43 -19.67 4.51 -0.52
N PRO A 44 -18.38 4.92 -0.51
CA PRO A 44 -17.50 4.60 0.61
C PRO A 44 -18.09 5.18 1.90
N PRO A 45 -18.00 4.48 3.04
CA PRO A 45 -18.47 4.98 4.31
C PRO A 45 -17.77 6.32 4.63
N HIS A 46 -18.56 7.38 4.73
CA HIS A 46 -18.09 8.76 4.90
C HIS A 46 -17.15 8.87 6.11
N GLY A 47 -16.02 9.57 5.94
CA GLY A 47 -15.09 9.90 7.04
C GLY A 47 -14.11 8.81 7.50
N ARG A 48 -14.19 7.58 6.98
CA ARG A 48 -13.33 6.48 7.49
C ARG A 48 -11.89 6.47 6.93
N ILE A 49 -11.62 7.14 5.81
CA ILE A 49 -10.29 7.17 5.17
C ILE A 49 -9.25 7.86 6.08
N GLY A 50 -9.56 9.04 6.61
CA GLY A 50 -8.66 9.76 7.53
C GLY A 50 -8.39 8.96 8.81
N ARG A 51 -9.41 8.28 9.34
CA ARG A 51 -9.24 7.41 10.51
C ARG A 51 -8.37 6.19 10.21
N ALA A 52 -8.56 5.56 9.05
CA ALA A 52 -7.73 4.45 8.60
C ALA A 52 -6.26 4.87 8.41
N ALA A 53 -6.03 6.04 7.84
CA ALA A 53 -4.70 6.64 7.71
C ALA A 53 -4.03 6.82 9.08
N GLN A 54 -4.76 7.37 10.06
CA GLN A 54 -4.26 7.56 11.42
C GLN A 54 -3.93 6.24 12.12
N ILE A 55 -4.79 5.22 12.03
CA ILE A 55 -4.58 3.91 12.69
C ILE A 55 -3.38 3.17 12.10
N THR A 56 -3.24 3.20 10.78
CA THR A 56 -2.18 2.46 10.07
C THR A 56 -0.87 3.23 9.99
N GLY A 57 -0.87 4.53 10.30
CA GLY A 57 0.23 5.45 10.00
C GLY A 57 0.43 5.70 8.50
N TRP A 58 -0.47 5.22 7.65
CA TRP A 58 -0.39 5.43 6.20
C TRP A 58 -0.96 6.79 5.84
N GLY A 59 -0.39 7.47 4.84
CA GLY A 59 -1.03 8.66 4.28
C GLY A 59 -2.40 8.31 3.67
N GLU A 60 -3.37 9.22 3.75
CA GLU A 60 -4.73 9.03 3.21
C GLU A 60 -4.73 8.59 1.74
N GLN A 61 -3.77 9.10 0.96
CA GLN A 61 -3.60 8.73 -0.43
C GLN A 61 -3.24 7.24 -0.60
N ARG A 62 -2.33 6.71 0.22
CA ARG A 62 -1.95 5.28 0.20
C ARG A 62 -3.15 4.41 0.56
N VAL A 63 -3.92 4.80 1.58
CA VAL A 63 -5.16 4.11 1.97
C VAL A 63 -6.15 4.09 0.81
N LYS A 64 -6.37 5.24 0.15
CA LYS A 64 -7.31 5.37 -0.98
C LYS A 64 -6.92 4.50 -2.18
N GLU A 65 -5.64 4.45 -2.53
CA GLU A 65 -5.10 3.61 -3.60
C GLU A 65 -5.25 2.12 -3.28
N THR A 66 -5.05 1.73 -2.02
CA THR A 66 -5.18 0.35 -1.55
C THR A 66 -6.60 -0.20 -1.72
N VAL A 67 -7.61 0.65 -1.49
CA VAL A 67 -9.04 0.28 -1.60
C VAL A 67 -9.65 0.62 -2.96
N THR A 68 -8.90 1.27 -3.85
CA THR A 68 -9.33 1.61 -5.22
C THR A 68 -8.20 1.31 -6.22
N PRO A 69 -8.01 0.05 -6.65
CA PRO A 69 -6.89 -0.34 -7.51
C PRO A 69 -6.81 0.45 -8.83
N ALA A 70 -7.97 0.72 -9.46
CA ALA A 70 -8.06 1.53 -10.68
C ALA A 70 -7.53 2.97 -10.50
N LEU A 71 -7.59 3.54 -9.28
CA LEU A 71 -7.01 4.85 -9.00
C LEU A 71 -5.47 4.78 -8.97
N ALA A 72 -4.91 3.70 -8.41
CA ALA A 72 -3.47 3.48 -8.37
C ALA A 72 -2.91 3.30 -9.79
N GLU A 73 -3.57 2.51 -10.64
CA GLU A 73 -3.20 2.30 -12.04
C GLU A 73 -3.21 3.59 -12.84
N ARG A 74 -4.30 4.38 -12.76
CA ARG A 74 -4.39 5.69 -13.44
C ARG A 74 -3.27 6.63 -13.03
N ARG A 75 -2.82 6.59 -11.78
CA ARG A 75 -1.70 7.41 -11.31
C ARG A 75 -0.35 6.91 -11.80
N ARG A 76 -0.11 5.60 -11.83
CA ARG A 76 1.11 5.04 -12.42
C ARG A 76 1.21 5.43 -13.90
N ALA A 77 0.11 5.29 -14.65
CA ALA A 77 0.05 5.74 -16.03
C ALA A 77 0.32 7.24 -16.18
N LYS A 78 -0.24 8.09 -15.29
CA LYS A 78 0.01 9.54 -15.31
C LYS A 78 1.47 9.92 -15.02
N ARG A 79 2.13 9.23 -14.08
CA ARG A 79 3.57 9.45 -13.79
C ARG A 79 4.44 9.02 -14.97
N ALA A 80 4.20 7.83 -15.52
CA ALA A 80 4.91 7.35 -16.70
C ALA A 80 4.76 8.30 -17.90
N ALA A 81 3.56 8.85 -18.12
CA ALA A 81 3.34 9.83 -19.18
C ALA A 81 4.05 11.17 -18.94
N THR A 82 4.19 11.60 -17.68
CA THR A 82 4.91 12.83 -17.32
C THR A 82 6.43 12.65 -17.47
N GLU A 83 6.93 11.46 -17.17
CA GLU A 83 8.36 11.10 -17.28
C GLU A 83 8.78 10.84 -18.73
N ALA A 84 7.88 10.34 -19.57
CA ALA A 84 8.12 10.12 -20.99
C ALA A 84 8.06 11.40 -21.87
N THR A 85 7.64 12.54 -21.30
CA THR A 85 7.64 13.83 -21.99
C THR A 85 8.86 14.64 -21.54
N PRO A 86 9.97 14.66 -22.29
CA PRO A 86 11.08 15.56 -21.97
C PRO A 86 10.60 17.02 -22.05
N ARG A 87 10.95 17.82 -21.04
CA ARG A 87 10.75 19.27 -21.06
C ARG A 87 11.69 19.95 -22.06
#